data_AF-A0A962Q6W0-F1
#
_entry.id   AF-A0A962Q6W0-F1
#
_cell.length_a   1.000
_cell.length_b   1.000
_cell.length_c   1.000
_cell.angle_alpha   90.00
_cell.angle_beta   90.00
_cell.angle_gamma   90.00
#
_symmetry.space_group_name_H-M   'P 1'
#
loop_
_entity.id
_entity.type
_entity.pdbx_description
1 polymer ?
#
loop_
_entity_poly.entity_id
_entity_poly.type
_entity_poly.pdbx_seq_one_letter_code
_entity_poly.pdbx_strand_id
1 'polypeptide(L)'
;SRWPATDLVGLFAYMKKHGSRLGGMTGQRVLRNRGKDTFVVTGDVTRCLQQAGADITANPASKRELALIQSTFNTWQDESGLPYSHISRICACSLG
;
A
#
# COMPACT_ATOMS: atom_id res chain seq x y z
N SER A 1 -18.16 -5.73 -0.63
CA SER A 1 -17.26 -6.50 -1.51
C SER A 1 -16.44 -7.46 -0.65
N ARG A 2 -16.40 -8.77 -0.94
CA ARG A 2 -15.69 -9.81 -0.16
C ARG A 2 -14.17 -9.88 -0.45
N TRP A 3 -13.51 -8.76 -0.74
CA TRP A 3 -12.06 -8.78 -0.97
C TRP A 3 -11.31 -8.91 0.37
N PRO A 4 -10.32 -9.83 0.50
CA PRO A 4 -9.54 -9.96 1.73
C PRO A 4 -8.85 -8.65 2.13
N ALA A 5 -8.93 -8.25 3.41
CA ALA A 5 -8.28 -7.02 3.87
C ALA A 5 -6.75 -7.05 3.72
N THR A 6 -6.17 -8.25 3.79
CA THR A 6 -4.73 -8.53 3.69
C THR A 6 -4.20 -8.68 2.26
N ASP A 7 -5.07 -8.51 1.24
CA ASP A 7 -4.70 -8.57 -0.18
C ASP A 7 -5.08 -7.28 -0.92
N LEU A 8 -4.51 -6.16 -0.49
CA LEU A 8 -4.71 -4.85 -1.11
C LEU A 8 -3.99 -4.72 -2.45
N VAL A 9 -2.81 -5.34 -2.59
CA VAL A 9 -2.08 -5.39 -3.86
C VAL A 9 -2.89 -6.11 -4.94
N GLY A 10 -3.52 -7.24 -4.61
CA GLY A 10 -4.43 -7.92 -5.52
C GLY A 10 -5.61 -7.03 -5.91
N LEU A 11 -6.18 -6.30 -4.95
CA LEU A 11 -7.27 -5.35 -5.21
C LEU A 11 -6.82 -4.23 -6.17
N PHE A 12 -5.63 -3.65 -5.96
CA PHE A 12 -5.08 -2.62 -6.83
C PHE A 12 -4.80 -3.16 -8.24
N ALA A 13 -4.28 -4.39 -8.36
CA ALA A 13 -4.06 -5.04 -9.65
C ALA A 13 -5.39 -5.27 -10.39
N TYR A 14 -6.44 -5.68 -9.68
CA TYR A 14 -7.78 -5.83 -10.24
C TYR A 14 -8.34 -4.48 -10.72
N MET A 15 -8.22 -3.42 -9.92
CA MET A 15 -8.63 -2.08 -10.33
C MET A 15 -7.86 -1.58 -11.55
N LYS A 16 -6.55 -1.84 -11.64
CA LYS A 16 -5.74 -1.51 -12.81
C LYS A 16 -6.22 -2.24 -14.07
N LYS A 17 -6.62 -3.51 -13.95
CA LYS A 17 -7.05 -4.34 -15.07
C LYS A 17 -8.47 -4.02 -15.55
N HIS A 18 -9.39 -3.72 -14.63
CA HIS A 18 -10.81 -3.60 -14.93
C HIS A 18 -11.35 -2.16 -14.87
N GLY A 19 -10.57 -1.22 -14.31
CA GLY A 19 -10.97 0.17 -14.17
C GLY A 19 -10.37 1.08 -15.24
N SER A 20 -11.15 2.08 -15.68
CA SER A 20 -10.62 3.16 -16.53
C SER A 20 -9.85 4.17 -15.66
N ARG A 21 -8.56 4.37 -15.95
CA ARG A 21 -7.66 5.33 -15.25
C ARG A 21 -7.46 5.04 -13.75
N LEU A 22 -7.68 3.80 -13.31
CA LEU A 22 -7.50 3.38 -11.90
C LEU A 22 -6.17 2.65 -11.64
N GLY A 23 -5.21 2.76 -12.56
CA GLY A 23 -3.86 2.23 -12.38
C GLY A 23 -3.00 3.08 -11.44
N GLY A 24 -1.92 2.48 -10.94
CA GLY A 24 -0.94 3.15 -10.10
C GLY A 24 -1.55 3.72 -8.81
N MET A 25 -1.13 4.91 -8.43
CA MET A 25 -1.56 5.56 -7.19
C MET A 25 -3.03 5.99 -7.22
N THR A 26 -3.63 6.18 -8.41
CA THR A 26 -5.02 6.62 -8.54
C THR A 26 -5.98 5.63 -7.90
N GLY A 27 -5.83 4.32 -8.19
CA GLY A 27 -6.68 3.29 -7.59
C GLY A 27 -6.58 3.26 -6.06
N GLN A 28 -5.37 3.38 -5.53
CA GLN A 28 -5.11 3.42 -4.08
C GLN A 28 -5.81 4.62 -3.41
N ARG A 29 -5.67 5.82 -4.00
CA ARG A 29 -6.29 7.06 -3.49
C ARG A 29 -7.81 7.02 -3.58
N VAL A 30 -8.36 6.52 -4.69
CA VAL A 30 -9.82 6.40 -4.87
C VAL A 30 -10.41 5.49 -3.79
N LEU A 31 -9.80 4.34 -3.53
CA LEU A 31 -10.27 3.44 -2.47
C LEU A 31 -10.22 4.09 -1.09
N ARG A 32 -9.12 4.77 -0.75
CA ARG A 32 -9.00 5.49 0.52
C ARG A 32 -10.06 6.57 0.66
N ASN A 33 -10.25 7.38 -0.38
CA ASN A 33 -11.25 8.46 -0.38
C ASN A 33 -12.68 7.94 -0.29
N ARG A 34 -12.93 6.70 -0.71
CA ARG A 34 -14.22 6.01 -0.56
C ARG A 34 -14.37 5.28 0.78
N GLY A 35 -13.44 5.46 1.71
CA GLY A 35 -13.50 4.89 3.06
C GLY A 35 -13.04 3.43 3.17
N LYS A 36 -12.47 2.85 2.10
CA LYS A 36 -11.86 1.51 2.21
C LYS A 36 -10.50 1.65 2.88
N ASP A 37 -10.29 0.92 3.98
CA ASP A 37 -8.98 0.85 4.62
C ASP A 37 -7.96 0.22 3.68
N THR A 38 -6.95 1.00 3.32
CA THR A 38 -5.91 0.70 2.34
C THR A 38 -4.65 1.51 2.65
N PHE A 39 -3.51 1.15 2.08
CA PHE A 39 -2.29 1.99 2.07
C PHE A 39 -2.07 2.71 0.71
N VAL A 40 -1.36 3.83 0.70
CA VAL A 40 -0.92 4.52 -0.53
C VAL A 40 0.59 4.58 -0.49
N VAL A 41 1.22 4.09 -1.54
CA VAL A 41 2.68 3.98 -1.62
C VAL A 41 3.23 5.25 -2.28
N THR A 42 3.28 6.36 -1.53
CA THR A 42 3.99 7.59 -1.97
C THR A 42 5.50 7.39 -1.92
N GLY A 43 6.28 8.34 -2.45
CA GLY A 43 7.74 8.30 -2.35
C GLY A 43 8.23 8.21 -0.90
N ASP A 44 7.61 8.95 0.02
CA ASP A 44 7.95 8.91 1.45
C ASP A 44 7.62 7.56 2.07
N VAL A 45 6.49 6.96 1.71
CA VAL A 45 6.13 5.61 2.16
C VAL A 45 7.13 4.59 1.62
N THR A 46 7.54 4.69 0.35
CA THR A 46 8.59 3.82 -0.22
C THR A 46 9.89 3.96 0.56
N ARG A 47 10.33 5.19 0.86
CA ARG A 47 11.55 5.44 1.64
C ARG A 47 11.44 4.88 3.06
N CYS A 48 10.28 5.02 3.71
CA CYS A 48 10.03 4.46 5.04
C CYS A 48 10.12 2.93 5.02
N LEU A 49 9.52 2.29 4.02
CA LEU A 49 9.62 0.84 3.83
C LEU A 49 11.07 0.40 3.61
N GLN A 50 11.84 1.13 2.79
CA GLN A 50 13.26 0.86 2.59
C GLN A 50 14.08 0.98 3.89
N GLN A 51 13.83 2.02 4.69
CA GLN A 51 14.48 2.17 6.00
C GLN A 51 14.10 1.09 7.00
N ALA A 52 12.88 0.55 6.89
CA ALA A 52 12.44 -0.61 7.65
C ALA A 52 13.01 -1.96 7.14
N GLY A 53 13.89 -1.92 6.14
CA GLY A 53 14.57 -3.11 5.61
C GLY A 53 13.84 -3.79 4.45
N ALA A 54 12.79 -3.20 3.89
CA ALA A 54 12.15 -3.73 2.70
C ALA A 54 13.07 -3.51 1.47
N ASP A 55 13.52 -4.61 0.87
CA ASP A 55 14.33 -4.62 -0.35
C ASP A 55 13.48 -4.31 -1.61
N ILE A 56 13.16 -3.03 -1.78
CA ILE A 56 12.38 -2.46 -2.89
C ILE A 56 13.09 -1.27 -3.52
N THR A 57 12.84 -1.02 -4.81
CA THR A 57 13.33 0.16 -5.52
C THR A 57 12.54 1.42 -5.14
N ALA A 58 13.02 2.60 -5.56
CA ALA A 58 12.33 3.87 -5.33
C ALA A 58 10.95 3.96 -6.04
N ASN A 59 10.75 3.18 -7.10
CA ASN A 59 9.49 3.08 -7.84
C ASN A 59 9.07 1.60 -7.97
N PRO A 60 8.58 0.99 -6.87
CA PRO A 60 8.33 -0.45 -6.84
C PRO A 60 7.20 -0.83 -7.79
N ALA A 61 7.46 -1.80 -8.67
CA ALA A 61 6.51 -2.22 -9.71
C ALA A 61 6.52 -3.73 -9.97
N SER A 62 7.58 -4.43 -9.56
CA SER A 62 7.67 -5.87 -9.75
C SER A 62 6.72 -6.61 -8.80
N LYS A 63 6.30 -7.82 -9.19
CA LYS A 63 5.46 -8.70 -8.36
C LYS A 63 6.10 -8.96 -6.99
N ARG A 64 7.43 -9.09 -6.95
CA ARG A 64 8.19 -9.32 -5.72
C ARG A 64 8.11 -8.13 -4.76
N GLU A 65 8.37 -6.93 -5.25
CA GLU A 65 8.30 -5.71 -4.44
C GLU A 65 6.89 -5.46 -3.92
N LEU A 66 5.88 -5.64 -4.77
CA LEU A 66 4.49 -5.48 -4.36
C LEU A 66 4.10 -6.49 -3.27
N ALA A 67 4.53 -7.75 -3.40
CA ALA A 67 4.32 -8.76 -2.37
C ALA A 67 5.02 -8.38 -1.05
N LEU A 68 6.25 -7.87 -1.13
CA LEU A 68 7.01 -7.42 0.04
C LEU A 68 6.31 -6.27 0.76
N ILE A 69 5.84 -5.27 0.00
CA ILE A 69 5.05 -4.14 0.52
C ILE A 69 3.80 -4.65 1.24
N GLN A 70 3.03 -5.55 0.61
CA GLN A 70 1.83 -6.12 1.22
C GLN A 70 2.16 -6.84 2.53
N SER A 71 3.22 -7.67 2.54
CA SER A 71 3.61 -8.40 3.75
C SER A 71 4.04 -7.46 4.87
N THR A 72 4.84 -6.44 4.58
CA THR A 72 5.29 -5.47 5.59
C THR A 72 4.11 -4.72 6.20
N PHE A 73 3.16 -4.26 5.38
CA PHE A 73 1.95 -3.62 5.89
C PHE A 73 1.07 -4.57 6.71
N ASN A 74 0.96 -5.85 6.32
CA ASN A 74 0.21 -6.84 7.09
C ASN A 74 0.86 -7.07 8.46
N THR A 75 2.19 -7.29 8.49
CA THR A 75 2.93 -7.44 9.74
C THR A 75 2.74 -6.23 10.65
N TRP A 76 2.89 -5.01 10.13
CA TRP A 76 2.68 -3.81 10.94
C TRP A 76 1.25 -3.64 11.42
N GLN A 77 0.25 -4.02 10.62
CA GLN A 77 -1.14 -4.04 11.07
C GLN A 77 -1.33 -5.03 12.22
N ASP A 78 -0.80 -6.25 12.08
CA ASP A 78 -0.92 -7.29 13.10
C ASP A 78 -0.24 -6.87 14.42
N GLU A 79 0.94 -6.23 14.33
CA GLU A 79 1.69 -5.76 15.50
C GLU A 79 1.08 -4.53 16.17
N SER A 80 0.60 -3.56 15.40
CA SER A 80 0.13 -2.27 15.93
C SER A 80 -1.37 -2.22 16.19
N GLY A 81 -2.15 -3.10 15.57
CA GLY A 81 -3.62 -3.03 15.53
C GLY A 81 -4.17 -1.83 14.74
N LEU A 82 -3.31 -1.07 14.04
CA LEU A 82 -3.72 0.13 13.33
C LEU A 82 -4.26 -0.19 11.91
N PRO A 83 -5.22 0.60 11.41
CA PRO A 83 -5.63 0.55 10.01
C PRO A 83 -4.46 0.81 9.04
N TYR A 84 -4.48 0.19 7.85
CA TYR A 84 -3.45 0.40 6.82
C TYR A 84 -3.33 1.88 6.41
N SER A 85 -4.45 2.59 6.40
CA SER A 85 -4.52 4.02 6.11
C SER A 85 -3.75 4.86 7.14
N HIS A 86 -3.76 4.44 8.40
CA HIS A 86 -3.01 5.11 9.48
C HIS A 86 -1.52 4.79 9.35
N ILE A 87 -1.16 3.52 9.18
CA ILE A 87 0.24 3.09 9.01
C ILE A 87 0.87 3.83 7.82
N SER A 88 0.20 3.85 6.67
CA SER A 88 0.72 4.56 5.49
C SER A 88 0.82 6.07 5.69
N ARG A 89 -0.05 6.68 6.51
CA ARG A 89 0.06 8.10 6.88
C ARG A 89 1.26 8.35 7.78
N ILE A 90 1.50 7.48 8.77
CA ILE A 90 2.66 7.56 9.67
C ILE A 90 3.94 7.46 8.85
N CYS A 91 4.06 6.47 7.96
CA CYS A 91 5.19 6.34 7.05
C CYS A 91 5.41 7.58 6.17
N ALA A 92 4.33 8.21 5.69
CA ALA A 92 4.43 9.42 4.87
C ALA A 92 4.91 10.64 5.67
N CYS A 93 4.66 10.67 6.99
CA CYS A 93 5.04 11.77 7.87
C CYS A 93 6.36 11.54 8.62
N SER A 94 6.94 10.33 8.56
CA SER A 94 8.16 9.98 9.30
C SER A 94 9.44 10.49 8.65
N LEU A 95 9.38 10.96 7.39
CA LEU A 95 10.53 11.40 6.60
C LEU A 95 10.32 12.83 6.11
N GLY A 96 10.40 13.76 7.06
CA GLY A 96 10.43 15.21 6.82
C GLY A 96 11.84 15.73 6.54
#